data_AF-A0A352GN09-F1
#
_entry.id   AF-A0A352GN09-F1
#
_cell.length_a   1.000
_cell.length_b   1.000
_cell.length_c   1.000
_cell.angle_alpha   90.00
_cell.angle_beta   90.00
_cell.angle_gamma   90.00
#
_symmetry.space_group_name_H-M   'P 1'
#
loop_
_entity.id
_entity.type
_entity.pdbx_description
1 polymer ?
#
loop_
_entity_poly.entity_id
_entity_poly.type
_entity_poly.pdbx_seq_one_letter_code
_entity_poly.pdbx_strand_id
1 'polypeptide(L)'
;MNDTADKSETANPMFILHTQMLFVPSQNRSVDILIDHIFDDDDFKTVLRERLNSVGSQLADQDAFLDFCEQLLPEAAADPVAQAQRLTDFKNTRDDIDDRFNPNKKPNPEAVWWPDPTHGGKPLHEVLPLGARYPFIDQSTVIGSAGSCFAVEIAQNLIRRGFNYLCLETTYDPETGTMMAESDPDNPAVQFSCRWGILFNTPSFTQIVENAFGEKNIGNFLINVGSAYMDPYREAVAFPTLEAYAAEREKHLANTRAVFEQAEVFVITLGLNEAWQYLPDETYISRNPRNQNMRGLLTHRKLTVQENIDHLQRFIDIVRHHNPNLKLIISVSPVPFMATGRADKHHVITANTHSKAVLRVAAEEIVERNKDVFYFPSYEVVTVCSKEIWTEDQRHIHPSAVARVMDLFDEMFLTRAAKNLEKLQAAEGA
;
A
#
# COMPACT_ATOMS: atom_id res chain seq x y z
N MET A 1 49.23 -42.72 -23.45
CA MET A 1 48.84 -41.93 -24.62
C MET A 1 47.77 -40.95 -24.17
N ASN A 2 48.23 -39.79 -23.72
CA ASN A 2 47.47 -38.53 -23.80
C ASN A 2 47.22 -38.28 -25.32
N ASP A 3 46.20 -37.58 -25.78
CA ASP A 3 45.70 -36.31 -25.27
C ASP A 3 44.29 -36.00 -25.81
N THR A 4 43.50 -35.43 -24.89
CA THR A 4 42.49 -34.36 -25.04
C THR A 4 41.71 -34.18 -26.36
N ALA A 5 40.39 -34.45 -26.27
CA ALA A 5 39.38 -33.76 -27.06
C ALA A 5 39.39 -32.26 -26.71
N ASP A 6 39.62 -31.45 -27.74
CA ASP A 6 39.49 -30.00 -27.77
C ASP A 6 38.05 -29.59 -27.45
N LYS A 7 37.80 -29.24 -26.19
CA LYS A 7 36.67 -28.40 -25.81
C LYS A 7 37.22 -26.99 -25.71
N SER A 8 37.14 -26.26 -26.82
CA SER A 8 37.21 -24.80 -26.78
C SER A 8 36.05 -24.30 -25.90
N GLU A 9 36.38 -24.01 -24.64
CA GLU A 9 35.56 -23.15 -23.81
C GLU A 9 35.38 -21.85 -24.58
N THR A 10 34.16 -21.64 -25.08
CA THR A 10 33.69 -20.32 -25.49
C THR A 10 33.60 -19.49 -24.21
N ALA A 11 34.76 -19.00 -23.75
CA ALA A 11 34.85 -18.05 -22.67
C ALA A 11 33.99 -16.86 -23.08
N ASN A 12 32.86 -16.69 -22.40
CA ASN A 12 32.01 -15.52 -22.57
C ASN A 12 32.91 -14.32 -22.24
N PRO A 13 33.33 -13.52 -23.24
CA PRO A 13 34.40 -12.57 -23.02
C PRO A 13 33.96 -11.57 -21.94
N MET A 14 34.75 -11.45 -20.88
CA MET A 14 34.46 -10.47 -19.81
C MET A 14 34.72 -9.06 -20.37
N PHE A 15 33.72 -8.19 -20.30
CA PHE A 15 33.82 -6.81 -20.76
C PHE A 15 34.03 -5.87 -19.57
N ILE A 16 34.89 -4.87 -19.74
CA ILE A 16 35.12 -3.82 -18.74
C ILE A 16 34.32 -2.59 -19.18
N LEU A 17 33.31 -2.24 -18.40
CA LEU A 17 32.63 -0.95 -18.53
C LEU A 17 33.47 0.09 -17.78
N HIS A 18 34.07 1.02 -18.51
CA HIS A 18 34.93 2.03 -17.90
C HIS A 18 34.09 3.09 -17.20
N THR A 19 34.45 3.42 -15.95
CA THR A 19 33.76 4.42 -15.12
C THR A 19 33.99 5.86 -15.59
N GLN A 20 35.00 6.09 -16.43
CA GLN A 20 35.25 7.33 -17.14
C GLN A 20 35.12 7.05 -18.63
N MET A 21 34.27 7.79 -19.33
CA MET A 21 34.12 7.67 -20.78
C MET A 21 35.32 8.29 -21.49
N LEU A 22 36.42 7.56 -21.58
CA LEU A 22 37.51 7.87 -22.48
C LEU A 22 37.27 7.15 -23.80
N PHE A 23 36.79 7.86 -24.83
CA PHE A 23 36.53 7.31 -26.16
C PHE A 23 37.85 7.05 -26.92
N VAL A 24 38.72 6.18 -26.39
CA VAL A 24 40.00 5.83 -27.04
C VAL A 24 39.73 4.77 -28.13
N PRO A 25 40.07 5.04 -29.42
CA PRO A 25 39.69 4.23 -30.58
C PRO A 25 40.07 2.75 -30.58
N SER A 26 41.06 2.32 -29.79
CA SER A 26 41.62 0.98 -29.93
C SER A 26 41.18 -0.03 -28.86
N GLN A 27 40.41 0.36 -27.84
CA GLN A 27 40.07 -0.53 -26.72
C GLN A 27 38.68 -0.32 -26.08
N ASN A 28 37.91 0.70 -26.48
CA ASN A 28 36.69 1.02 -25.73
C ASN A 28 35.42 0.30 -26.25
N ARG A 29 35.29 -0.98 -25.88
CA ARG A 29 34.07 -1.78 -26.08
C ARG A 29 32.81 -1.19 -25.43
N SER A 30 32.93 -0.20 -24.53
CA SER A 30 31.76 0.47 -23.94
C SER A 30 30.99 1.29 -24.97
N VAL A 31 31.69 1.84 -25.96
CA VAL A 31 31.06 2.64 -27.03
C VAL A 31 30.39 1.75 -28.06
N ASP A 32 31.00 0.62 -28.39
CA ASP A 32 30.39 -0.39 -29.24
C ASP A 32 29.07 -0.89 -28.64
N ILE A 33 29.02 -1.12 -27.32
CA ILE A 33 27.78 -1.48 -26.62
C ILE A 33 26.71 -0.39 -26.79
N LEU A 34 27.08 0.89 -26.67
CA LEU A 34 26.14 1.99 -26.87
C LEU A 34 25.64 2.05 -28.31
N ILE A 35 26.54 1.95 -29.30
CA ILE A 35 26.17 1.94 -30.72
C ILE A 35 25.22 0.77 -31.03
N ASP A 36 25.55 -0.43 -30.55
CA ASP A 36 24.75 -1.64 -30.77
C ASP A 36 23.41 -1.62 -30.02
N HIS A 37 23.34 -0.95 -28.88
CA HIS A 37 22.12 -0.82 -28.10
C HIS A 37 21.18 0.25 -28.66
N ILE A 38 21.73 1.38 -29.11
CA ILE A 38 20.94 2.52 -29.60
C ILE A 38 20.43 2.24 -31.01
N PHE A 39 21.28 1.77 -31.91
CA PHE A 39 20.95 1.69 -33.33
C PHE A 39 20.69 0.24 -33.77
N ASP A 40 19.87 0.07 -34.81
CA ASP A 40 19.60 -1.24 -35.44
C ASP A 40 20.13 -1.33 -36.88
N ASP A 41 20.50 -0.20 -37.49
CA ASP A 41 21.07 -0.15 -38.84
C ASP A 41 22.57 -0.51 -38.80
N ASP A 42 22.93 -1.72 -39.24
CA ASP A 42 24.30 -2.22 -39.23
C ASP A 42 25.26 -1.40 -40.12
N ASP A 43 24.76 -0.81 -41.21
CA ASP A 43 25.56 0.07 -42.07
C ASP A 43 25.85 1.37 -41.31
N PHE A 44 24.84 1.95 -40.65
CA PHE A 44 25.01 3.14 -39.84
C PHE A 44 25.93 2.92 -38.64
N LYS A 45 25.82 1.78 -37.95
CA LYS A 45 26.75 1.40 -36.87
C LYS A 45 28.19 1.32 -37.36
N THR A 46 28.41 0.80 -38.58
CA THR A 46 29.73 0.74 -39.20
C THR A 46 30.27 2.15 -39.46
N VAL A 47 29.44 3.04 -40.02
CA VAL A 47 29.79 4.47 -40.21
C VAL A 47 30.16 5.15 -38.89
N LEU A 48 29.36 4.95 -37.83
CA LEU A 48 29.63 5.51 -36.51
C LEU A 48 30.98 5.05 -35.96
N ARG A 49 31.30 3.75 -36.07
CA ARG A 49 32.60 3.20 -35.62
C ARG A 49 33.78 3.77 -36.39
N GLU A 50 33.66 3.85 -37.71
CA GLU A 50 34.71 4.42 -38.56
C GLU A 50 34.96 5.90 -38.24
N ARG A 51 33.89 6.69 -38.12
CA ARG A 51 33.97 8.11 -37.77
C ARG A 51 34.52 8.30 -36.36
N LEU A 52 34.06 7.51 -35.40
CA LEU A 52 34.52 7.56 -34.01
C LEU A 52 36.01 7.22 -33.91
N ASN A 53 36.54 6.31 -34.72
CA ASN A 53 37.99 6.05 -34.74
C ASN A 53 38.82 7.28 -35.17
N SER A 54 38.22 8.20 -35.94
CA SER A 54 38.88 9.43 -36.38
C SER A 54 38.81 10.58 -35.38
N VAL A 55 37.79 10.61 -34.51
CA VAL A 55 37.54 11.72 -33.56
C VAL A 55 37.56 11.31 -32.09
N GLY A 56 37.59 10.01 -31.78
CA GLY A 56 37.21 9.46 -30.47
C GLY A 56 37.93 10.11 -29.29
N SER A 57 39.22 10.40 -29.41
CA SER A 57 39.98 11.08 -28.34
C SER A 57 39.48 12.50 -27.98
N GLN A 58 38.55 13.08 -28.76
CA GLN A 58 37.97 14.41 -28.57
C GLN A 58 36.61 14.41 -27.87
N LEU A 59 35.95 13.24 -27.72
CA LEU A 59 34.69 13.14 -27.00
C LEU A 59 34.96 13.00 -25.50
N ALA A 60 34.43 13.93 -24.71
CA ALA A 60 34.71 14.05 -23.28
C ALA A 60 33.80 13.17 -22.41
N ASP A 61 32.57 12.94 -22.85
CA ASP A 61 31.51 12.29 -22.08
C ASP A 61 30.43 11.69 -22.99
N GLN A 62 29.39 11.11 -22.36
CA GLN A 62 28.28 10.50 -23.07
C GLN A 62 27.45 11.53 -23.84
N ASP A 63 27.28 12.75 -23.33
CA ASP A 63 26.55 13.82 -24.01
C ASP A 63 27.21 14.15 -25.35
N ALA A 64 28.52 14.38 -25.35
CA ALA A 64 29.29 14.63 -26.56
C ALA A 64 29.19 13.48 -27.57
N PHE A 65 29.13 12.22 -27.10
CA PHE A 65 28.92 11.07 -27.96
C PHE A 65 27.51 11.01 -28.56
N LEU A 66 26.46 11.27 -27.78
CA LEU A 66 25.10 11.26 -28.31
C LEU A 66 24.87 12.40 -29.29
N ASP A 67 25.47 13.58 -29.06
CA ASP A 67 25.43 14.70 -30.00
C ASP A 67 26.23 14.40 -31.28
N PHE A 68 27.34 13.69 -31.17
CA PHE A 68 28.09 13.17 -32.32
C PHE A 68 27.24 12.19 -33.15
N CYS A 69 26.55 11.25 -32.49
CA CYS A 69 25.64 10.34 -33.18
C CYS A 69 24.51 11.10 -33.87
N GLU A 70 23.94 12.13 -33.22
CA GLU A 70 22.86 12.96 -33.76
C GLU A 70 23.31 13.69 -35.04
N GLN A 71 24.53 14.23 -35.06
CA GLN A 71 25.10 14.89 -36.23
C GLN A 71 25.27 13.94 -37.43
N LEU A 72 25.51 12.65 -37.17
CA LEU A 72 25.72 11.64 -38.20
C LEU A 72 24.43 10.92 -38.62
N LEU A 73 23.29 11.13 -37.96
CA LEU A 73 22.00 10.53 -38.33
C LEU A 73 21.64 10.69 -39.83
N PRO A 74 21.94 11.81 -40.53
CA PRO A 74 21.69 11.92 -41.96
C PRO A 74 22.49 10.93 -42.83
N GLU A 75 23.58 10.34 -42.32
CA GLU A 75 24.37 9.31 -43.00
C GLU A 75 23.80 7.89 -42.81
N ALA A 76 22.71 7.71 -42.03
CA ALA A 76 22.03 6.43 -41.90
C ALA A 76 21.41 6.00 -43.25
N ALA A 77 21.80 4.82 -43.73
CA ALA A 77 21.36 4.32 -45.04
C ALA A 77 19.93 3.77 -44.99
N ALA A 78 19.52 3.19 -43.85
CA ALA A 78 18.21 2.62 -43.62
C ALA A 78 17.44 3.40 -42.54
N ASP A 79 16.31 3.99 -42.94
CA ASP A 79 15.33 4.65 -42.07
C ASP A 79 15.93 5.63 -41.03
N PRO A 80 16.45 6.79 -41.47
CA PRO A 80 17.02 7.81 -40.58
C PRO A 80 16.06 8.29 -39.49
N VAL A 81 14.75 8.26 -39.76
CA VAL A 81 13.73 8.67 -38.79
C VAL A 81 13.66 7.66 -37.64
N ALA A 82 13.67 6.36 -37.93
CA ALA A 82 13.70 5.33 -36.90
C ALA A 82 14.99 5.38 -36.06
N GLN A 83 16.16 5.62 -36.67
CA GLN A 83 17.42 5.76 -35.91
C GLN A 83 17.40 7.01 -35.02
N ALA A 84 16.84 8.13 -35.49
CA ALA A 84 16.66 9.34 -34.70
C ALA A 84 15.74 9.13 -33.50
N GLN A 85 14.63 8.39 -33.69
CA GLN A 85 13.72 8.05 -32.60
C GLN A 85 14.42 7.20 -31.53
N ARG A 86 15.22 6.21 -31.93
CA ARG A 86 15.97 5.38 -30.98
C ARG A 86 17.00 6.16 -30.18
N LEU A 87 17.73 7.06 -30.83
CA LEU A 87 18.65 7.96 -30.14
C LEU A 87 17.90 8.83 -29.12
N THR A 88 16.72 9.32 -29.49
CA THR A 88 15.84 10.09 -28.59
C THR A 88 15.35 9.24 -27.40
N ASP A 89 14.91 8.01 -27.64
CA ASP A 89 14.45 7.09 -26.60
C ASP A 89 15.58 6.73 -25.62
N PHE A 90 16.81 6.57 -26.13
CA PHE A 90 17.99 6.36 -25.30
C PHE A 90 18.32 7.60 -24.47
N LYS A 91 18.35 8.81 -25.08
CA LYS A 91 18.54 10.09 -24.35
C LYS A 91 17.52 10.22 -23.22
N ASN A 92 16.25 9.96 -23.50
CA ASN A 92 15.17 9.99 -22.49
C ASN A 92 15.39 8.97 -21.36
N THR A 93 15.81 7.76 -21.68
CA THR A 93 16.08 6.69 -20.69
C THR A 93 17.26 7.06 -19.79
N ARG A 94 18.33 7.62 -20.36
CA ARG A 94 19.49 8.10 -19.61
C ARG A 94 19.11 9.25 -18.68
N ASP A 95 18.39 10.25 -19.20
CA ASP A 95 17.97 11.40 -18.40
C ASP A 95 17.03 10.97 -17.26
N ASP A 96 16.17 9.97 -17.47
CA ASP A 96 15.37 9.35 -16.39
C ASP A 96 16.25 8.70 -15.31
N ILE A 97 17.33 8.00 -15.70
CA ILE A 97 18.29 7.42 -14.76
C ILE A 97 18.95 8.50 -13.90
N ASP A 98 19.40 9.59 -14.51
CA ASP A 98 20.02 10.72 -13.79
C ASP A 98 19.02 11.39 -12.82
N ASP A 99 17.76 11.49 -13.25
CA ASP A 99 16.69 12.05 -12.44
C ASP A 99 16.23 11.10 -11.30
N ARG A 100 16.63 9.81 -11.28
CA ARG A 100 16.19 8.84 -10.24
C ARG A 100 16.54 9.29 -8.84
N PHE A 101 17.74 9.80 -8.62
CA PHE A 101 18.21 10.28 -7.31
C PHE A 101 18.35 11.80 -7.23
N ASN A 102 17.82 12.55 -8.20
CA ASN A 102 17.85 14.01 -8.21
C ASN A 102 16.74 14.59 -7.32
N PRO A 103 17.06 15.22 -6.16
CA PRO A 103 16.04 15.74 -5.24
C PRO A 103 15.19 16.86 -5.85
N ASN A 104 15.75 17.64 -6.79
CA ASN A 104 15.06 18.75 -7.45
C ASN A 104 13.95 18.29 -8.39
N LYS A 105 13.90 16.98 -8.71
CA LYS A 105 12.92 16.36 -9.60
C LYS A 105 11.84 15.58 -8.83
N LYS A 106 11.88 15.59 -7.49
CA LYS A 106 10.93 14.85 -6.66
C LYS A 106 9.88 15.77 -6.04
N PRO A 107 8.64 15.29 -5.82
CA PRO A 107 7.63 16.04 -5.09
C PRO A 107 8.06 16.41 -3.66
N ASN A 108 8.82 15.53 -3.01
CA ASN A 108 9.53 15.82 -1.76
C ASN A 108 11.04 15.54 -1.93
N PRO A 109 11.89 16.58 -1.97
CA PRO A 109 13.34 16.41 -2.02
C PRO A 109 13.92 15.64 -0.82
N GLU A 110 13.30 15.71 0.36
CA GLU A 110 13.74 14.99 1.56
C GLU A 110 13.47 13.47 1.49
N ALA A 111 12.71 12.99 0.49
CA ALA A 111 12.36 11.58 0.34
C ALA A 111 13.42 10.74 -0.41
N VAL A 112 14.45 11.36 -0.99
CA VAL A 112 15.45 10.67 -1.82
C VAL A 112 16.48 9.92 -0.98
N TRP A 113 16.98 10.58 0.07
CA TRP A 113 18.10 10.08 0.86
C TRP A 113 17.63 9.63 2.22
N TRP A 114 18.30 8.60 2.77
CA TRP A 114 18.09 8.23 4.16
C TRP A 114 18.43 9.42 5.06
N PRO A 115 17.59 9.79 6.04
CA PRO A 115 17.78 10.99 6.86
C PRO A 115 18.83 10.73 7.96
N ASP A 116 20.07 10.45 7.57
CA ASP A 116 21.18 10.23 8.48
C ASP A 116 21.61 11.56 9.13
N PRO A 117 21.46 11.75 10.46
CA PRO A 117 21.87 12.97 11.14
C PRO A 117 23.37 13.26 11.05
N THR A 118 24.20 12.24 10.80
CA THR A 118 25.64 12.40 10.62
C THR A 118 26.02 12.92 9.22
N HIS A 119 25.06 12.92 8.29
CA HIS A 119 25.21 13.41 6.91
C HIS A 119 24.20 14.52 6.57
N GLY A 120 23.76 15.30 7.57
CA GLY A 120 22.88 16.47 7.37
C GLY A 120 21.38 16.17 7.32
N GLY A 121 20.96 14.93 7.57
CA GLY A 121 19.56 14.55 7.74
C GLY A 121 18.99 14.91 9.12
N LYS A 122 17.68 14.71 9.29
CA LYS A 122 16.99 14.88 10.57
C LYS A 122 16.92 13.55 11.33
N PRO A 123 16.90 13.53 12.67
CA PRO A 123 16.60 12.30 13.42
C PRO A 123 15.31 11.64 12.95
N LEU A 124 15.24 10.31 12.91
CA LEU A 124 14.07 9.58 12.39
C LEU A 124 12.74 10.01 13.05
N HIS A 125 12.77 10.34 14.34
CA HIS A 125 11.60 10.79 15.09
C HIS A 125 11.18 12.24 14.78
N GLU A 126 11.87 12.94 13.88
CA GLU A 126 11.51 14.26 13.35
C GLU A 126 11.11 14.19 11.86
N VAL A 127 11.20 13.01 11.24
CA VAL A 127 10.90 12.80 9.82
C VAL A 127 9.48 12.27 9.64
N LEU A 128 8.78 12.77 8.63
CA LEU A 128 7.56 12.15 8.13
C LEU A 128 7.89 11.44 6.81
N PRO A 129 7.51 10.16 6.60
CA PRO A 129 7.79 9.40 5.39
C PRO A 129 6.86 9.83 4.23
N LEU A 130 6.94 11.11 3.86
CA LEU A 130 6.10 11.74 2.86
C LEU A 130 6.77 11.69 1.49
N GLY A 131 6.24 10.89 0.55
CA GLY A 131 6.71 10.89 -0.84
C GLY A 131 6.01 11.96 -1.69
N ALA A 132 4.68 11.90 -1.72
CA ALA A 132 3.82 12.80 -2.50
C ALA A 132 2.61 13.23 -1.66
N ARG A 133 2.00 14.35 -2.07
CA ARG A 133 0.78 14.91 -1.44
C ARG A 133 -0.40 14.77 -2.38
N TYR A 134 -1.56 14.46 -1.83
CA TYR A 134 -2.83 14.29 -2.51
C TYR A 134 -3.94 15.05 -1.76
N PRO A 135 -3.93 16.39 -1.79
CA PRO A 135 -4.76 17.22 -0.91
C PRO A 135 -6.22 17.31 -1.39
N PHE A 136 -7.01 16.27 -1.15
CA PHE A 136 -8.42 16.17 -1.58
C PHE A 136 -9.43 16.07 -0.42
N ILE A 137 -8.98 16.12 0.83
CA ILE A 137 -9.84 16.02 2.02
C ILE A 137 -10.01 17.39 2.69
N ASP A 138 -11.25 17.76 2.98
CA ASP A 138 -11.61 18.85 3.88
C ASP A 138 -12.75 18.43 4.81
N GLN A 139 -13.25 19.36 5.62
CA GLN A 139 -14.29 19.11 6.62
C GLN A 139 -15.63 18.69 6.00
N SER A 140 -15.88 18.96 4.72
CA SER A 140 -17.09 18.54 4.01
C SER A 140 -16.98 17.16 3.38
N THR A 141 -15.76 16.69 3.10
CA THR A 141 -15.50 15.39 2.48
C THR A 141 -16.12 14.26 3.30
N VAL A 142 -16.98 13.44 2.70
CA VAL A 142 -17.59 12.29 3.36
C VAL A 142 -16.57 11.16 3.50
N ILE A 143 -16.11 10.90 4.74
CA ILE A 143 -15.06 9.90 5.03
C ILE A 143 -15.66 8.67 5.71
N GLY A 144 -15.47 7.50 5.12
CA GLY A 144 -15.72 6.22 5.77
C GLY A 144 -14.44 5.50 6.17
N SER A 145 -14.52 4.53 7.07
CA SER A 145 -13.37 3.67 7.38
C SER A 145 -13.73 2.29 7.90
N ALA A 146 -12.86 1.31 7.64
CA ALA A 146 -12.90 -0.01 8.25
C ALA A 146 -11.47 -0.57 8.44
N GLY A 147 -11.30 -1.46 9.42
CA GLY A 147 -10.07 -2.25 9.51
C GLY A 147 -9.72 -2.73 10.90
N SER A 148 -8.41 -2.81 11.16
CA SER A 148 -7.84 -3.20 12.45
C SER A 148 -8.20 -2.24 13.58
N CYS A 149 -7.84 -2.55 14.83
CA CYS A 149 -7.99 -1.62 15.97
C CYS A 149 -7.45 -0.21 15.68
N PHE A 150 -6.38 -0.11 14.89
CA PHE A 150 -5.78 1.17 14.53
C PHE A 150 -6.66 2.04 13.62
N ALA A 151 -7.57 1.45 12.85
CA ALA A 151 -8.54 2.23 12.08
C ALA A 151 -9.51 2.98 13.00
N VAL A 152 -9.82 2.44 14.19
CA VAL A 152 -10.66 3.13 15.19
C VAL A 152 -9.96 4.40 15.68
N GLU A 153 -8.65 4.37 15.92
CA GLU A 153 -7.87 5.55 16.32
C GLU A 153 -7.92 6.65 15.26
N ILE A 154 -7.76 6.28 13.97
CA ILE A 154 -7.87 7.23 12.85
C ILE A 154 -9.30 7.82 12.80
N ALA A 155 -10.33 6.97 12.85
CA ALA A 155 -11.73 7.41 12.84
C ALA A 155 -12.03 8.37 13.99
N GLN A 156 -11.65 8.02 15.22
CA GLN A 156 -11.85 8.86 16.39
C GLN A 156 -11.07 10.18 16.32
N ASN A 157 -9.89 10.19 15.69
CA ASN A 157 -9.17 11.44 15.47
C ASN A 157 -9.92 12.36 14.50
N LEU A 158 -10.38 11.83 13.35
CA LEU A 158 -11.16 12.58 12.37
C LEU A 158 -12.47 13.12 12.96
N ILE A 159 -13.19 12.30 13.74
CA ILE A 159 -14.44 12.70 14.40
C ILE A 159 -14.18 13.82 15.42
N ARG A 160 -13.16 13.68 16.28
CA ARG A 160 -12.82 14.70 17.29
C ARG A 160 -12.44 16.05 16.68
N ARG A 161 -11.92 16.04 15.45
CA ARG A 161 -11.53 17.23 14.68
C ARG A 161 -12.68 17.78 13.81
N GLY A 162 -13.87 17.18 13.87
CA GLY A 162 -15.05 17.69 13.18
C GLY A 162 -15.07 17.43 11.68
N PHE A 163 -14.32 16.44 11.18
CA PHE A 163 -14.48 15.98 9.81
C PHE A 163 -15.82 15.29 9.61
N ASN A 164 -16.35 15.33 8.38
CA ASN A 164 -17.60 14.67 7.99
C ASN A 164 -17.41 13.14 7.89
N TYR A 165 -17.30 12.51 9.07
CA TYR A 165 -17.14 11.06 9.20
C TYR A 165 -18.49 10.36 9.06
N LEU A 166 -18.61 9.51 8.04
CA LEU A 166 -19.81 8.74 7.75
C LEU A 166 -19.92 7.56 8.71
N CYS A 167 -20.81 7.67 9.69
CA CYS A 167 -21.19 6.60 10.60
C CYS A 167 -22.70 6.35 10.54
N LEU A 168 -23.09 5.17 10.09
CA LEU A 168 -24.48 4.73 10.01
C LEU A 168 -24.85 3.75 11.13
N GLU A 169 -23.85 3.16 11.81
CA GLU A 169 -24.08 2.31 12.98
C GLU A 169 -23.00 2.54 14.05
N THR A 170 -23.45 2.86 15.25
CA THR A 170 -22.62 2.95 16.46
C THR A 170 -22.49 1.57 17.14
N THR A 171 -21.80 1.50 18.27
CA THR A 171 -21.62 0.24 19.01
C THR A 171 -22.90 -0.38 19.60
N TYR A 172 -24.03 0.34 19.64
CA TYR A 172 -25.30 -0.15 20.18
C TYR A 172 -26.49 0.25 19.28
N ASP A 173 -27.42 -0.68 19.06
CA ASP A 173 -28.70 -0.41 18.40
C ASP A 173 -29.85 -0.55 19.41
N PRO A 174 -30.52 0.56 19.78
CA PRO A 174 -31.62 0.52 20.75
C PRO A 174 -32.86 -0.22 20.24
N GLU A 175 -33.07 -0.32 18.93
CA GLU A 175 -34.26 -0.97 18.36
C GLU A 175 -34.20 -2.49 18.53
N THR A 176 -33.01 -3.06 18.36
CA THR A 176 -32.78 -4.52 18.39
C THR A 176 -32.08 -4.99 19.66
N GLY A 177 -31.54 -4.07 20.46
CA GLY A 177 -30.66 -4.38 21.59
C GLY A 177 -29.31 -4.96 21.18
N THR A 178 -28.98 -4.92 19.89
CA THR A 178 -27.69 -5.43 19.36
C THR A 178 -26.56 -4.54 19.85
N MET A 179 -25.48 -5.15 20.35
CA MET A 179 -24.36 -4.40 20.88
C MET A 179 -23.02 -5.04 20.57
N MET A 180 -21.99 -4.22 20.46
CA MET A 180 -20.61 -4.69 20.52
C MET A 180 -20.27 -5.10 21.95
N ALA A 181 -19.44 -6.13 22.13
CA ALA A 181 -18.93 -6.51 23.44
C ALA A 181 -18.23 -5.31 24.10
N GLU A 182 -18.41 -5.17 25.42
CA GLU A 182 -17.84 -4.08 26.23
C GLU A 182 -18.32 -2.67 25.85
N SER A 183 -19.35 -2.54 25.00
CA SER A 183 -19.97 -1.25 24.73
C SER A 183 -20.89 -0.79 25.86
N ASP A 184 -20.98 0.54 25.99
CA ASP A 184 -21.91 1.22 26.90
C ASP A 184 -23.17 1.62 26.10
N PRO A 185 -24.35 1.03 26.38
CA PRO A 185 -25.60 1.40 25.72
C PRO A 185 -26.01 2.86 25.97
N ASP A 186 -25.61 3.45 27.10
CA ASP A 186 -25.91 4.83 27.44
C ASP A 186 -24.99 5.82 26.72
N ASN A 187 -23.84 5.34 26.23
CA ASN A 187 -22.87 6.14 25.48
C ASN A 187 -22.28 5.35 24.29
N PRO A 188 -23.09 5.12 23.24
CA PRO A 188 -22.67 4.32 22.10
C PRO A 188 -21.54 4.99 21.31
N ALA A 189 -20.39 4.33 21.24
CA ALA A 189 -19.22 4.86 20.54
C ALA A 189 -19.33 4.67 19.02
N VAL A 190 -18.62 5.53 18.28
CA VAL A 190 -18.31 5.31 16.87
C VAL A 190 -16.97 4.58 16.79
N GLN A 191 -16.96 3.40 16.17
CA GLN A 191 -15.72 2.68 15.86
C GLN A 191 -15.36 2.79 14.38
N PHE A 192 -16.34 2.54 13.52
CA PHE A 192 -16.22 2.51 12.08
C PHE A 192 -17.47 3.11 11.44
N SER A 193 -17.59 3.03 10.12
CA SER A 193 -18.78 3.50 9.40
C SER A 193 -20.03 2.64 9.63
N CYS A 194 -19.87 1.32 9.83
CA CYS A 194 -20.93 0.46 10.37
C CYS A 194 -20.35 -0.52 11.41
N ARG A 195 -21.24 -1.27 12.08
CA ARG A 195 -20.89 -2.25 13.12
C ARG A 195 -20.46 -3.59 12.51
N TRP A 196 -19.48 -3.60 11.61
CA TRP A 196 -18.88 -4.84 11.07
C TRP A 196 -17.84 -5.49 12.01
N GLY A 197 -17.50 -4.83 13.12
CA GLY A 197 -16.45 -5.28 14.03
C GLY A 197 -15.04 -5.11 13.42
N ILE A 198 -14.00 -5.58 14.10
CA ILE A 198 -12.63 -5.41 13.60
C ILE A 198 -12.37 -6.31 12.38
N LEU A 199 -11.93 -5.71 11.27
CA LEU A 199 -11.57 -6.42 10.05
C LEU A 199 -10.05 -6.58 9.97
N PHE A 200 -9.56 -7.81 10.12
CA PHE A 200 -8.13 -8.08 10.17
C PHE A 200 -7.51 -8.40 8.82
N ASN A 201 -8.18 -9.23 8.02
CA ASN A 201 -7.63 -9.83 6.80
C ASN A 201 -8.41 -9.34 5.57
N THR A 202 -7.77 -9.37 4.40
CA THR A 202 -8.36 -8.88 3.15
C THR A 202 -9.65 -9.60 2.74
N PRO A 203 -9.82 -10.93 2.90
CA PRO A 203 -11.11 -11.56 2.61
C PRO A 203 -12.27 -10.97 3.42
N SER A 204 -12.07 -10.62 4.70
CA SER A 204 -13.14 -10.00 5.50
C SER A 204 -13.63 -8.68 4.91
N PHE A 205 -12.75 -7.86 4.30
CA PHE A 205 -13.16 -6.65 3.59
C PHE A 205 -13.96 -6.98 2.33
N THR A 206 -13.50 -7.93 1.52
CA THR A 206 -14.23 -8.36 0.32
C THR A 206 -15.62 -8.89 0.67
N GLN A 207 -15.70 -9.69 1.73
CA GLN A 207 -16.94 -10.32 2.16
C GLN A 207 -18.00 -9.32 2.62
N ILE A 208 -17.63 -8.21 3.28
CA ILE A 208 -18.63 -7.21 3.68
C ILE A 208 -19.32 -6.59 2.44
N VAL A 209 -18.57 -6.31 1.37
CA VAL A 209 -19.14 -5.74 0.15
C VAL A 209 -19.85 -6.80 -0.70
N GLU A 210 -19.32 -8.01 -0.77
CA GLU A 210 -19.99 -9.10 -1.47
C GLU A 210 -21.36 -9.42 -0.85
N ASN A 211 -21.45 -9.42 0.48
CA ASN A 211 -22.71 -9.64 1.17
C ASN A 211 -23.66 -8.44 1.03
N ALA A 212 -23.15 -7.22 1.20
CA ALA A 212 -23.96 -6.01 1.11
C ALA A 212 -24.56 -5.81 -0.29
N PHE A 213 -23.79 -6.04 -1.36
CA PHE A 213 -24.27 -5.89 -2.75
C PHE A 213 -24.87 -7.17 -3.34
N GLY A 214 -24.97 -8.25 -2.57
CA GLY A 214 -25.65 -9.49 -3.00
C GLY A 214 -24.85 -10.37 -3.97
N GLU A 215 -23.55 -10.12 -4.11
CA GLU A 215 -22.62 -10.92 -4.93
C GLU A 215 -22.37 -12.31 -4.32
N LYS A 216 -22.33 -12.40 -2.99
CA LYS A 216 -22.20 -13.65 -2.24
C LYS A 216 -23.02 -13.56 -0.96
N ASN A 217 -23.88 -14.53 -0.70
CA ASN A 217 -24.62 -14.58 0.56
C ASN A 217 -23.70 -15.09 1.69
N ILE A 218 -23.50 -14.27 2.73
CA ILE A 218 -22.64 -14.56 3.89
C ILE A 218 -23.48 -14.46 5.16
N GLY A 219 -23.17 -15.26 6.18
CA GLY A 219 -23.91 -15.29 7.45
C GLY A 219 -24.85 -16.49 7.57
N ASN A 220 -24.34 -17.66 7.22
CA ASN A 220 -25.09 -18.92 7.18
C ASN A 220 -25.33 -19.54 8.58
N PHE A 221 -24.68 -19.01 9.62
CA PHE A 221 -24.82 -19.51 10.98
C PHE A 221 -24.49 -18.43 12.03
N LEU A 222 -25.00 -18.64 13.24
CA LEU A 222 -24.66 -17.85 14.42
C LEU A 222 -24.08 -18.76 15.50
N ILE A 223 -23.29 -18.17 16.39
CA ILE A 223 -22.73 -18.84 17.56
C ILE A 223 -23.57 -18.46 18.78
N ASN A 224 -24.30 -19.43 19.35
CA ASN A 224 -24.96 -19.23 20.64
C ASN A 224 -23.93 -19.29 21.77
N VAL A 225 -23.84 -18.22 22.57
CA VAL A 225 -22.96 -18.11 23.75
C VAL A 225 -23.71 -18.12 25.08
N GLY A 226 -24.96 -18.57 25.07
CA GLY A 226 -25.84 -18.68 26.22
C GLY A 226 -26.74 -17.45 26.38
N SER A 227 -26.13 -16.28 26.61
CA SER A 227 -26.86 -15.03 26.82
C SER A 227 -27.13 -14.22 25.55
N ALA A 228 -26.49 -14.59 24.44
CA ALA A 228 -26.58 -13.89 23.17
C ALA A 228 -26.18 -14.82 22.01
N TYR A 229 -26.40 -14.33 20.79
CA TYR A 229 -25.89 -14.91 19.56
C TYR A 229 -24.78 -14.02 18.99
N MET A 230 -23.70 -14.60 18.47
CA MET A 230 -22.62 -13.85 17.83
C MET A 230 -22.53 -14.19 16.35
N ASP A 231 -22.32 -13.18 15.52
CA ASP A 231 -22.03 -13.34 14.10
C ASP A 231 -20.51 -13.60 13.91
N PRO A 232 -20.10 -14.76 13.37
CA PRO A 232 -18.69 -15.07 13.15
C PRO A 232 -17.98 -14.12 12.16
N TYR A 233 -18.74 -13.40 11.33
CA TYR A 233 -18.23 -12.44 10.34
C TYR A 233 -18.21 -11.00 10.87
N ARG A 234 -18.75 -10.75 12.07
CA ARG A 234 -18.74 -9.41 12.70
C ARG A 234 -18.18 -9.49 14.09
N GLU A 235 -16.92 -9.07 14.22
CA GLU A 235 -16.19 -9.27 15.46
C GLU A 235 -16.84 -8.54 16.63
N ALA A 236 -17.00 -9.27 17.75
CA ALA A 236 -17.58 -8.77 18.99
C ALA A 236 -19.04 -8.27 18.90
N VAL A 237 -19.77 -8.51 17.80
CA VAL A 237 -21.19 -8.14 17.72
C VAL A 237 -22.07 -9.23 18.31
N ALA A 238 -22.88 -8.86 19.31
CA ALA A 238 -23.78 -9.73 20.02
C ALA A 238 -25.24 -9.31 19.82
N PHE A 239 -26.09 -10.30 19.50
CA PHE A 239 -27.53 -10.16 19.30
C PHE A 239 -28.27 -10.82 20.47
N PRO A 240 -29.23 -10.15 21.12
CA PRO A 240 -29.96 -10.73 22.25
C PRO A 240 -30.88 -11.90 21.82
N THR A 241 -31.41 -11.86 20.59
CA THR A 241 -32.28 -12.91 20.04
C THR A 241 -32.03 -13.14 18.55
N LEU A 242 -32.60 -14.22 17.99
CA LEU A 242 -32.53 -14.50 16.55
C LEU A 242 -33.35 -13.48 15.74
N GLU A 243 -34.45 -12.98 16.30
CA GLU A 243 -35.28 -11.93 15.69
C GLU A 243 -34.50 -10.61 15.63
N ALA A 244 -33.73 -10.28 16.67
CA ALA A 244 -32.84 -9.13 16.67
C ALA A 244 -31.79 -9.23 15.56
N TYR A 245 -31.16 -10.41 15.39
CA TYR A 245 -30.25 -10.64 14.26
C TYR A 245 -30.94 -10.48 12.90
N ALA A 246 -32.12 -11.07 12.71
CA ALA A 246 -32.82 -11.00 11.43
C ALA A 246 -33.20 -9.55 11.06
N ALA A 247 -33.69 -8.78 12.03
CA ALA A 247 -34.02 -7.37 11.83
C ALA A 247 -32.77 -6.52 11.56
N GLU A 248 -31.71 -6.74 12.33
CA GLU A 248 -30.48 -5.98 12.21
C GLU A 248 -29.70 -6.33 10.93
N ARG A 249 -29.75 -7.57 10.45
CA ARG A 249 -29.08 -8.00 9.22
C ARG A 249 -29.48 -7.17 8.01
N GLU A 250 -30.77 -7.02 7.74
CA GLU A 250 -31.25 -6.26 6.57
C GLU A 250 -30.85 -4.78 6.67
N LYS A 251 -30.98 -4.20 7.87
CA LYS A 251 -30.53 -2.85 8.19
C LYS A 251 -29.02 -2.71 7.96
N HIS A 252 -28.23 -3.68 8.42
CA HIS A 252 -26.78 -3.69 8.31
C HIS A 252 -26.31 -3.78 6.86
N LEU A 253 -26.95 -4.62 6.05
CA LEU A 253 -26.65 -4.71 4.62
C LEU A 253 -27.01 -3.39 3.90
N ALA A 254 -28.14 -2.77 4.23
CA ALA A 254 -28.53 -1.49 3.67
C ALA A 254 -27.56 -0.36 4.05
N ASN A 255 -27.18 -0.27 5.32
CA ASN A 255 -26.19 0.70 5.78
C ASN A 255 -24.82 0.45 5.15
N THR A 256 -24.38 -0.80 5.04
CA THR A 256 -23.10 -1.13 4.41
C THR A 256 -23.07 -0.69 2.94
N ARG A 257 -24.14 -0.94 2.17
CA ARG A 257 -24.27 -0.39 0.80
C ARG A 257 -24.19 1.14 0.80
N ALA A 258 -24.99 1.78 1.66
CA ALA A 258 -25.05 3.23 1.76
C ALA A 258 -23.69 3.86 2.09
N VAL A 259 -22.87 3.23 2.94
CA VAL A 259 -21.51 3.70 3.21
C VAL A 259 -20.66 3.75 1.94
N PHE A 260 -20.65 2.67 1.16
CA PHE A 260 -19.83 2.59 -0.04
C PHE A 260 -20.38 3.43 -1.20
N GLU A 261 -21.70 3.64 -1.24
CA GLU A 261 -22.36 4.51 -2.22
C GLU A 261 -22.14 6.01 -1.93
N GLN A 262 -22.05 6.41 -0.65
CA GLN A 262 -22.00 7.83 -0.24
C GLN A 262 -20.59 8.34 0.08
N ALA A 263 -19.67 7.47 0.51
CA ALA A 263 -18.32 7.90 0.85
C ALA A 263 -17.60 8.49 -0.37
N GLU A 264 -16.90 9.60 -0.17
CA GLU A 264 -15.98 10.16 -1.16
C GLU A 264 -14.56 9.60 -0.96
N VAL A 265 -14.23 9.31 0.30
CA VAL A 265 -12.97 8.71 0.72
C VAL A 265 -13.26 7.56 1.69
N PHE A 266 -12.64 6.40 1.47
CA PHE A 266 -12.73 5.28 2.39
C PHE A 266 -11.34 4.80 2.83
N VAL A 267 -11.12 4.78 4.15
CA VAL A 267 -9.85 4.36 4.75
C VAL A 267 -9.91 2.88 5.12
N ILE A 268 -8.98 2.09 4.58
CA ILE A 268 -8.81 0.66 4.86
C ILE A 268 -7.50 0.48 5.63
N THR A 269 -7.56 -0.08 6.84
CA THR A 269 -6.34 -0.42 7.60
C THR A 269 -6.17 -1.93 7.74
N LEU A 270 -5.24 -2.49 6.98
CA LEU A 270 -4.92 -3.92 6.92
C LEU A 270 -4.27 -4.40 8.22
N GLY A 271 -4.79 -5.46 8.82
CA GLY A 271 -4.38 -5.93 10.14
C GLY A 271 -3.38 -7.08 10.11
N LEU A 272 -3.82 -8.24 9.61
CA LEU A 272 -3.16 -9.53 9.75
C LEU A 272 -3.29 -10.35 8.45
N ASN A 273 -2.27 -11.13 8.10
CA ASN A 273 -2.32 -12.08 6.98
C ASN A 273 -2.61 -13.53 7.42
N GLU A 274 -2.74 -13.77 8.72
CA GLU A 274 -3.24 -15.03 9.30
C GLU A 274 -4.75 -14.92 9.51
N ALA A 275 -5.50 -15.90 9.02
CA ALA A 275 -6.95 -15.89 8.98
C ALA A 275 -7.53 -17.29 9.24
N TRP A 276 -8.83 -17.35 9.48
CA TRP A 276 -9.56 -18.59 9.72
C TRP A 276 -10.62 -18.77 8.66
N GLN A 277 -10.44 -19.77 7.81
CA GLN A 277 -11.37 -20.07 6.72
C GLN A 277 -12.35 -21.15 7.17
N TYR A 278 -13.64 -20.86 7.02
CA TYR A 278 -14.74 -21.79 7.18
C TYR A 278 -14.79 -22.74 5.99
N LEU A 279 -14.51 -24.02 6.25
CA LEU A 279 -14.34 -25.04 5.23
C LEU A 279 -15.60 -25.28 4.37
N PRO A 280 -16.83 -25.25 4.90
CA PRO A 280 -18.02 -25.58 4.11
C PRO A 280 -18.33 -24.64 2.94
N ASP A 281 -18.01 -23.33 3.04
CA ASP A 281 -18.32 -22.34 1.99
C ASP A 281 -17.14 -21.40 1.64
N GLU A 282 -15.97 -21.75 2.15
CA GLU A 282 -14.68 -21.08 1.93
C GLU A 282 -14.62 -19.62 2.38
N THR A 283 -15.62 -19.13 3.13
CA THR A 283 -15.59 -17.80 3.74
C THR A 283 -14.60 -17.72 4.90
N TYR A 284 -14.25 -16.51 5.31
CA TYR A 284 -13.33 -16.20 6.38
C TYR A 284 -14.06 -15.54 7.55
N ILE A 285 -13.85 -16.06 8.75
CA ILE A 285 -14.44 -15.50 9.97
C ILE A 285 -13.49 -14.46 10.58
N SER A 286 -14.05 -13.53 11.37
CA SER A 286 -13.32 -12.35 11.83
C SER A 286 -12.30 -12.66 12.94
N ARG A 287 -12.45 -13.78 13.65
CA ARG A 287 -11.55 -14.20 14.73
C ARG A 287 -11.28 -15.69 14.74
N ASN A 288 -10.24 -16.09 15.47
CA ASN A 288 -9.98 -17.49 15.79
C ASN A 288 -11.19 -18.14 16.50
N PRO A 289 -11.43 -19.45 16.27
CA PRO A 289 -12.54 -20.14 16.91
C PRO A 289 -12.41 -20.12 18.43
N ARG A 290 -13.43 -19.56 19.10
CA ARG A 290 -13.58 -19.60 20.57
C ARG A 290 -14.58 -20.66 21.03
N ASN A 291 -15.46 -21.13 20.14
CA ASN A 291 -16.44 -22.16 20.42
C ASN A 291 -15.89 -23.54 20.02
N GLN A 292 -16.02 -24.54 20.91
CA GLN A 292 -15.53 -25.91 20.66
C GLN A 292 -16.19 -26.56 19.43
N ASN A 293 -17.45 -26.25 19.14
CA ASN A 293 -18.20 -26.81 18.01
C ASN A 293 -17.75 -26.23 16.66
N MET A 294 -16.95 -25.16 16.64
CA MET A 294 -16.34 -24.66 15.40
C MET A 294 -15.03 -25.38 15.06
N ARG A 295 -14.47 -26.16 15.99
CA ARG A 295 -13.24 -26.92 15.75
C ARG A 295 -13.52 -27.99 14.71
N GLY A 296 -12.65 -28.08 13.70
CA GLY A 296 -12.83 -28.99 12.55
C GLY A 296 -13.68 -28.41 11.41
N LEU A 297 -14.41 -27.31 11.63
CA LEU A 297 -15.09 -26.57 10.57
C LEU A 297 -14.23 -25.42 10.00
N LEU A 298 -13.13 -25.10 10.67
CA LEU A 298 -12.24 -24.01 10.30
C LEU A 298 -10.84 -24.55 10.06
N THR A 299 -10.16 -23.95 9.09
CA THR A 299 -8.74 -24.13 8.85
C THR A 299 -7.99 -22.82 9.03
N HIS A 300 -6.80 -22.89 9.64
CA HIS A 300 -5.92 -21.75 9.76
C HIS A 300 -5.21 -21.51 8.42
N ARG A 301 -5.30 -20.28 7.92
CA ARG A 301 -4.70 -19.86 6.65
C ARG A 301 -3.67 -18.78 6.91
N LYS A 302 -2.53 -18.87 6.22
CA LYS A 302 -1.57 -17.78 6.07
C LYS A 302 -1.66 -17.30 4.63
N LEU A 303 -2.34 -16.19 4.41
CA LEU A 303 -2.56 -15.61 3.09
C LEU A 303 -1.23 -15.15 2.48
N THR A 304 -1.05 -15.47 1.20
CA THR A 304 0.05 -15.02 0.33
C THR A 304 -0.17 -13.59 -0.14
N VAL A 305 0.86 -12.97 -0.71
CA VAL A 305 0.75 -11.63 -1.32
C VAL A 305 -0.35 -11.62 -2.38
N GLN A 306 -0.35 -12.60 -3.30
CA GLN A 306 -1.33 -12.66 -4.38
C GLN A 306 -2.76 -12.82 -3.87
N GLU A 307 -3.01 -13.71 -2.90
CA GLU A 307 -4.35 -13.84 -2.30
C GLU A 307 -4.83 -12.52 -1.67
N ASN A 308 -3.92 -11.76 -1.03
CA ASN A 308 -4.30 -10.45 -0.48
C ASN A 308 -4.65 -9.45 -1.59
N ILE A 309 -3.87 -9.41 -2.68
CA ILE A 309 -4.15 -8.57 -3.86
C ILE A 309 -5.50 -8.95 -4.48
N ASP A 310 -5.75 -10.24 -4.70
CA ASP A 310 -6.99 -10.70 -5.36
C ASP A 310 -8.24 -10.29 -4.56
N HIS A 311 -8.20 -10.44 -3.23
CA HIS A 311 -9.29 -10.00 -2.36
C HIS A 311 -9.49 -8.48 -2.37
N LEU A 312 -8.40 -7.70 -2.30
CA LEU A 312 -8.49 -6.24 -2.34
C LEU A 312 -8.96 -5.73 -3.70
N GLN A 313 -8.50 -6.34 -4.79
CA GLN A 313 -8.96 -5.99 -6.14
C GLN A 313 -10.45 -6.31 -6.30
N ARG A 314 -10.90 -7.49 -5.85
CA ARG A 314 -12.33 -7.85 -5.86
C ARG A 314 -13.18 -6.86 -5.05
N PHE A 315 -12.69 -6.42 -3.89
CA PHE A 315 -13.34 -5.38 -3.10
C PHE A 315 -13.46 -4.07 -3.91
N ILE A 316 -12.37 -3.62 -4.52
CA ILE A 316 -12.33 -2.40 -5.34
C ILE A 316 -13.31 -2.49 -6.51
N ASP A 317 -13.32 -3.60 -7.23
CA ASP A 317 -14.14 -3.80 -8.41
C ASP A 317 -15.64 -3.73 -8.07
N ILE A 318 -16.05 -4.39 -6.97
CA ILE A 318 -17.44 -4.33 -6.49
C ILE A 318 -17.80 -2.90 -6.10
N VAL A 319 -17.00 -2.26 -5.26
CA VAL A 319 -17.32 -0.92 -4.75
C VAL A 319 -17.38 0.10 -5.88
N ARG A 320 -16.46 0.03 -6.85
CA ARG A 320 -16.41 0.95 -8.00
C ARG A 320 -17.53 0.72 -9.00
N HIS A 321 -18.14 -0.45 -9.03
CA HIS A 321 -19.37 -0.67 -9.80
C HIS A 321 -20.49 0.26 -9.32
N HIS A 322 -20.56 0.52 -8.01
CA HIS A 322 -21.59 1.34 -7.38
C HIS A 322 -21.16 2.80 -7.13
N ASN A 323 -19.88 3.03 -6.87
CA ASN A 323 -19.31 4.36 -6.63
C ASN A 323 -17.95 4.50 -7.36
N PRO A 324 -17.95 4.86 -8.65
CA PRO A 324 -16.74 4.93 -9.46
C PRO A 324 -15.78 6.06 -9.04
N ASN A 325 -16.25 7.02 -8.23
CA ASN A 325 -15.48 8.18 -7.80
C ASN A 325 -14.83 8.00 -6.41
N LEU A 326 -15.10 6.89 -5.73
CA LEU A 326 -14.55 6.62 -4.40
C LEU A 326 -13.02 6.59 -4.43
N LYS A 327 -12.41 7.41 -3.57
CA LYS A 327 -10.97 7.36 -3.29
C LYS A 327 -10.70 6.40 -2.15
N LEU A 328 -9.67 5.58 -2.27
CA LEU A 328 -9.27 4.65 -1.22
C LEU A 328 -7.94 5.06 -0.62
N ILE A 329 -7.88 5.07 0.71
CA ILE A 329 -6.63 5.22 1.46
C ILE A 329 -6.35 3.88 2.14
N ILE A 330 -5.28 3.21 1.74
CA ILE A 330 -4.87 1.92 2.28
C ILE A 330 -3.70 2.14 3.23
N SER A 331 -3.82 1.60 4.44
CA SER A 331 -2.77 1.60 5.45
C SER A 331 -2.51 0.17 5.96
N VAL A 332 -1.30 -0.07 6.46
CA VAL A 332 -0.99 -1.27 7.24
C VAL A 332 -0.98 -0.91 8.73
N SER A 333 -1.66 -1.71 9.54
CA SER A 333 -1.72 -1.52 10.99
C SER A 333 -0.36 -1.80 11.64
N PRO A 334 0.18 -0.92 12.50
CA PRO A 334 1.39 -1.20 13.26
C PRO A 334 1.15 -2.07 14.49
N VAL A 335 -0.11 -2.28 14.90
CA VAL A 335 -0.44 -3.10 16.07
C VAL A 335 0.04 -4.55 15.85
N PRO A 336 0.86 -5.10 16.78
CA PRO A 336 1.44 -6.42 16.62
C PRO A 336 0.45 -7.53 16.93
N PHE A 337 0.76 -8.73 16.41
CA PHE A 337 0.03 -9.96 16.71
C PHE A 337 -0.05 -10.21 18.22
N MET A 338 -1.23 -10.60 18.68
CA MET A 338 -1.40 -11.18 20.02
C MET A 338 -0.94 -12.63 20.07
N ALA A 339 -1.14 -13.36 18.97
CA ALA A 339 -0.77 -14.76 18.82
C ALA A 339 -0.56 -15.08 17.33
N THR A 340 0.17 -16.16 17.05
CA THR A 340 0.32 -16.74 15.70
C THR A 340 -0.07 -18.21 15.74
N GLY A 341 -0.76 -18.67 14.70
CA GLY A 341 -1.03 -20.10 14.49
C GLY A 341 0.18 -20.86 13.94
N ARG A 342 1.33 -20.19 13.76
CA ARG A 342 2.57 -20.75 13.19
C ARG A 342 3.67 -20.94 14.23
N ALA A 343 3.30 -20.98 15.51
CA ALA A 343 4.24 -21.06 16.63
C ALA A 343 5.07 -22.35 16.67
N ASP A 344 4.69 -23.37 15.89
CA ASP A 344 5.48 -24.59 15.66
C ASP A 344 6.81 -24.30 14.94
N LYS A 345 6.88 -23.22 14.15
CA LYS A 345 8.04 -22.87 13.30
C LYS A 345 8.52 -21.44 13.45
N HIS A 346 7.68 -20.54 13.96
CA HIS A 346 7.98 -19.10 14.01
C HIS A 346 7.62 -18.50 15.36
N HIS A 347 8.53 -17.68 15.90
CA HIS A 347 8.19 -16.80 17.01
C HIS A 347 7.11 -15.78 16.58
N VAL A 348 6.23 -15.36 17.50
CA VAL A 348 5.15 -14.40 17.19
C VAL A 348 5.66 -13.10 16.57
N ILE A 349 6.84 -12.63 16.98
CA ILE A 349 7.48 -11.43 16.42
C ILE A 349 7.83 -11.64 14.93
N THR A 350 8.45 -12.77 14.56
CA THR A 350 8.84 -13.01 13.16
C THR A 350 7.62 -13.31 12.29
N ALA A 351 6.59 -13.96 12.84
CA ALA A 351 5.30 -14.12 12.17
C ALA A 351 4.61 -12.76 11.92
N ASN A 352 4.63 -11.86 12.91
CA ASN A 352 4.12 -10.50 12.77
C ASN A 352 4.88 -9.72 11.69
N THR A 353 6.23 -9.72 11.71
CA THR A 353 7.04 -9.05 10.68
C THR A 353 6.71 -9.58 9.29
N HIS A 354 6.61 -10.91 9.13
CA HIS A 354 6.18 -11.51 7.87
C HIS A 354 4.78 -11.02 7.45
N SER A 355 3.82 -10.97 8.38
CA SER A 355 2.47 -10.50 8.10
C SER A 355 2.46 -9.06 7.58
N LYS A 356 3.18 -8.15 8.24
CA LYS A 356 3.21 -6.74 7.85
C LYS A 356 3.92 -6.55 6.51
N ALA A 357 5.00 -7.29 6.26
CA ALA A 357 5.69 -7.27 4.97
C ALA A 357 4.79 -7.76 3.82
N VAL A 358 4.06 -8.88 4.00
CA VAL A 358 3.11 -9.39 2.99
C VAL A 358 2.01 -8.37 2.69
N LEU A 359 1.41 -7.78 3.72
CA LEU A 359 0.35 -6.77 3.54
C LEU A 359 0.88 -5.47 2.93
N ARG A 360 2.11 -5.07 3.26
CA ARG A 360 2.74 -3.87 2.69
C ARG A 360 2.98 -4.02 1.19
N VAL A 361 3.46 -5.18 0.75
CA VAL A 361 3.64 -5.49 -0.69
C VAL A 361 2.28 -5.53 -1.40
N ALA A 362 1.29 -6.20 -0.81
CA ALA A 362 -0.05 -6.24 -1.40
C ALA A 362 -0.69 -4.84 -1.53
N ALA A 363 -0.48 -3.97 -0.53
CA ALA A 363 -0.96 -2.59 -0.59
C ALA A 363 -0.28 -1.77 -1.70
N GLU A 364 1.02 -1.94 -1.91
CA GLU A 364 1.76 -1.27 -3.01
C GLU A 364 1.19 -1.68 -4.37
N GLU A 365 1.07 -2.99 -4.60
CA GLU A 365 0.55 -3.54 -5.86
C GLU A 365 -0.87 -3.04 -6.17
N ILE A 366 -1.72 -2.93 -5.13
CA ILE A 366 -3.07 -2.40 -5.30
C ILE A 366 -3.05 -0.91 -5.66
N VAL A 367 -2.18 -0.12 -5.03
CA VAL A 367 -2.00 1.31 -5.35
C VAL A 367 -1.51 1.50 -6.78
N GLU A 368 -0.52 0.72 -7.23
CA GLU A 368 0.01 0.83 -8.59
C GLU A 368 -1.01 0.44 -9.67
N ARG A 369 -1.86 -0.57 -9.40
CA ARG A 369 -2.85 -1.07 -10.36
C ARG A 369 -4.11 -0.23 -10.46
N ASN A 370 -4.37 0.67 -9.50
CA ASN A 370 -5.64 1.37 -9.37
C ASN A 370 -5.46 2.88 -9.22
N LYS A 371 -6.11 3.65 -10.10
CA LYS A 371 -6.25 5.11 -9.95
C LYS A 371 -6.95 5.45 -8.64
N ASP A 372 -6.69 6.61 -8.05
CA ASP A 372 -7.38 7.10 -6.84
C ASP A 372 -7.32 6.14 -5.65
N VAL A 373 -6.25 5.33 -5.57
CA VAL A 373 -5.88 4.54 -4.40
C VAL A 373 -4.53 5.01 -3.90
N PHE A 374 -4.42 5.27 -2.60
CA PHE A 374 -3.25 5.88 -2.00
C PHE A 374 -2.76 5.04 -0.82
N TYR A 375 -1.44 4.84 -0.74
CA TYR A 375 -0.84 4.26 0.47
C TYR A 375 -0.66 5.34 1.54
N PHE A 376 -1.09 5.06 2.77
CA PHE A 376 -0.87 5.90 3.94
C PHE A 376 0.14 5.22 4.89
N PRO A 377 1.39 5.73 4.98
CA PRO A 377 2.49 5.08 5.70
C PRO A 377 2.43 5.23 7.23
N SER A 378 1.28 4.94 7.84
CA SER A 378 1.15 4.95 9.30
C SER A 378 1.96 3.83 9.98
N TYR A 379 2.16 2.70 9.28
CA TYR A 379 3.00 1.60 9.77
C TYR A 379 4.44 2.07 10.00
N GLU A 380 5.01 2.75 9.00
CA GLU A 380 6.38 3.25 9.01
C GLU A 380 6.55 4.42 9.98
N VAL A 381 5.54 5.29 10.11
CA VAL A 381 5.57 6.36 11.14
C VAL A 381 5.71 5.76 12.54
N VAL A 382 4.90 4.76 12.87
CA VAL A 382 4.92 4.14 14.20
C VAL A 382 6.17 3.30 14.41
N THR A 383 6.59 2.50 13.42
CA THR A 383 7.69 1.53 13.60
C THR A 383 9.10 2.10 13.41
N VAL A 384 9.24 3.20 12.67
CA VAL A 384 10.55 3.79 12.32
C VAL A 384 10.65 5.25 12.77
N CYS A 385 9.61 6.04 12.55
CA CYS A 385 9.67 7.50 12.69
C CYS A 385 9.10 8.03 14.01
N SER A 386 8.95 7.18 15.03
CA SER A 386 8.40 7.56 16.34
C SER A 386 9.38 7.22 17.46
N LYS A 387 9.54 8.15 18.41
CA LYS A 387 10.43 7.97 19.58
C LYS A 387 9.80 7.05 20.63
N GLU A 388 8.54 7.29 20.94
CA GLU A 388 7.74 6.50 21.86
C GLU A 388 6.68 5.77 21.04
N ILE A 389 6.83 4.46 20.92
CA ILE A 389 5.98 3.64 20.05
C ILE A 389 4.83 3.05 20.85
N TRP A 390 5.12 2.50 22.03
CA TRP A 390 4.17 1.72 22.81
C TRP A 390 3.83 2.38 24.14
N THR A 391 2.61 2.10 24.63
CA THR A 391 2.27 2.27 26.04
C THR A 391 2.94 1.18 26.89
N GLU A 392 2.63 1.14 28.19
CA GLU A 392 3.23 0.23 29.16
C GLU A 392 3.12 -1.25 28.78
N ASP A 393 2.08 -1.64 28.04
CA ASP A 393 1.85 -3.03 27.64
C ASP A 393 2.66 -3.47 26.41
N GLN A 394 3.44 -2.56 25.83
CA GLN A 394 4.28 -2.79 24.66
C GLN A 394 3.51 -3.23 23.39
N ARG A 395 2.23 -2.88 23.31
CA ARG A 395 1.34 -3.28 22.21
C ARG A 395 0.36 -2.20 21.76
N HIS A 396 -0.23 -1.46 22.68
CA HIS A 396 -1.03 -0.27 22.32
C HIS A 396 -0.09 0.87 21.95
N ILE A 397 -0.47 1.63 20.94
CA ILE A 397 0.39 2.68 20.38
C ILE A 397 0.33 3.89 21.30
N HIS A 398 1.49 4.48 21.57
CA HIS A 398 1.57 5.67 22.40
C HIS A 398 0.87 6.86 21.72
N PRO A 399 0.13 7.72 22.45
CA PRO A 399 -0.58 8.86 21.87
C PRO A 399 0.31 9.80 21.04
N SER A 400 1.59 9.97 21.41
CA SER A 400 2.53 10.80 20.63
C SER A 400 2.83 10.22 19.25
N ALA A 401 2.90 8.89 19.10
CA ALA A 401 3.03 8.25 17.80
C ALA A 401 1.73 8.37 16.97
N VAL A 402 0.56 8.26 17.61
CA VAL A 402 -0.73 8.49 16.94
C VAL A 402 -0.81 9.92 16.41
N ALA A 403 -0.40 10.92 17.20
CA ALA A 403 -0.36 12.32 16.76
C ALA A 403 0.52 12.49 15.52
N ARG A 404 1.72 11.89 15.49
CA ARG A 404 2.61 11.92 14.32
C ARG A 404 2.01 11.23 13.09
N VAL A 405 1.26 10.16 13.27
CA VAL A 405 0.52 9.53 12.17
C VAL A 405 -0.49 10.53 11.59
N MET A 406 -1.18 11.28 12.44
CA MET A 406 -2.14 12.28 11.98
C MET A 406 -1.47 13.51 11.38
N ASP A 407 -0.29 13.92 11.83
CA ASP A 407 0.52 14.96 11.17
C ASP A 407 0.84 14.57 9.71
N LEU A 408 1.19 13.30 9.49
CA LEU A 408 1.39 12.77 8.14
C LEU A 408 0.09 12.72 7.34
N PHE A 409 -1.02 12.26 7.94
CA PHE A 409 -2.33 12.26 7.28
C PHE A 409 -2.69 13.66 6.78
N ASP A 410 -2.48 14.65 7.65
CA ASP A 410 -2.70 16.05 7.35
C ASP A 410 -1.82 16.50 6.18
N GLU A 411 -0.52 16.20 6.25
CA GLU A 411 0.41 16.58 5.19
C GLU A 411 0.07 15.98 3.83
N MET A 412 -0.38 14.72 3.81
CA MET A 412 -0.72 13.99 2.61
C MET A 412 -2.06 14.39 2.03
N PHE A 413 -3.13 14.42 2.83
CA PHE A 413 -4.49 14.36 2.29
C PHE A 413 -5.31 15.63 2.49
N LEU A 414 -4.96 16.49 3.45
CA LEU A 414 -5.77 17.68 3.71
C LEU A 414 -5.50 18.80 2.69
N THR A 415 -6.59 19.44 2.26
CA THR A 415 -6.53 20.68 1.49
C THR A 415 -5.86 21.79 2.31
N ARG A 416 -5.29 22.80 1.62
CA ARG A 416 -4.72 23.96 2.30
C ARG A 416 -5.74 24.69 3.18
N ALA A 417 -7.00 24.76 2.75
CA ALA A 417 -8.07 25.37 3.51
C ALA A 417 -8.34 24.60 4.81
N ALA A 418 -8.44 23.27 4.73
CA ALA A 418 -8.63 22.41 5.90
C ALA A 418 -7.49 22.56 6.91
N LYS A 419 -6.23 22.54 6.46
CA LYS A 419 -5.06 22.78 7.33
C LYS A 419 -5.10 24.13 8.04
N ASN A 420 -5.58 25.18 7.37
CA ASN A 420 -5.68 26.51 7.97
C ASN A 420 -6.78 26.56 9.02
N LEU A 421 -7.92 25.91 8.78
CA LEU A 421 -9.02 25.83 9.74
C LEU A 421 -8.59 25.13 11.04
N GLU A 422 -7.89 24.00 10.92
CA GLU A 422 -7.35 23.27 12.06
C GLU A 422 -6.40 24.12 12.90
N LYS A 423 -5.51 24.90 12.24
CA LYS A 423 -4.59 25.81 12.94
C LYS A 423 -5.31 26.93 13.68
N LEU A 424 -6.39 27.45 13.12
CA LEU A 424 -7.21 28.48 13.78
C LEU A 424 -7.91 27.91 15.01
N GLN A 425 -8.55 26.74 14.88
CA GLN A 425 -9.22 26.06 15.99
C GLN A 425 -8.26 25.71 17.12
N ALA A 426 -7.05 25.24 16.80
CA ALA A 426 -6.01 24.96 17.79
C ALA A 426 -5.53 26.23 18.53
N ALA A 427 -5.51 27.38 17.85
CA ALA A 427 -5.14 28.66 18.46
C ALA A 427 -6.25 29.28 19.31
N GLU A 428 -7.52 28.97 19.02
CA GLU A 428 -8.68 29.44 19.80
C GLU A 428 -8.95 28.57 21.05
N GLY A 429 -8.48 27.33 21.06
CA GLY A 429 -8.63 26.39 22.19
C GLY A 429 -7.46 26.35 23.19
N ALA A 430 -6.37 27.08 22.92
CA ALA A 430 -5.20 27.22 23.78
C ALA A 430 -5.21 28.56 24.53
#